data_AF-A0A1F9CAE3-F1
#
_entry.id   AF-A0A1F9CAE3-F1
#
_cell.length_a   1.000
_cell.length_b   1.000
_cell.length_c   1.000
_cell.angle_alpha   90.00
_cell.angle_beta   90.00
_cell.angle_gamma   90.00
#
_symmetry.space_group_name_H-M   'P 1'
#
loop_
_entity.id
_entity.type
_entity.pdbx_description
1 polymer ?
#
loop_
_entity_poly.entity_id
_entity_poly.type
_entity_poly.pdbx_seq_one_letter_code
_entity_poly.pdbx_strand_id
1 'polypeptide(L)'
;MSPVQADFAKYERALRRYFQIPAAERKTKDRERILMALGVENPQEFLWMHIPLWEAKVDELLDPTSTDMLPISISHSYVNWVRGAIRMMPNPARVKIFTSKLKTTGLKKAVLSLLSNMVKNGPRDFDVLDVELVEKVHKDTLFTVKDSGGRKHQIYLSRFGCLGEYIHAGLPGLVGLPALPVVYHLSPQGEEVLLKPKEEGINIYLDEEIPVSRILGDGDWWVVGAARQDALGDCIGTALRYGHYVATPEKQIVMIDNIELFHLEETDVRIFEPIHEFLPKRAYPDDGTKRSALQNRMQRLYDQAYEDQLGILAAEWGEIERYLIEMRRHVRTYTGEVFETVLAKIKARVFAQQ
;
A
#
# COMPACT_ATOMS: atom_id res chain seq x y z
N MET A 1 -14.10 30.34 11.76
CA MET A 1 -13.38 29.63 10.68
C MET A 1 -11.89 29.89 10.88
N SER A 2 -11.06 28.86 10.99
CA SER A 2 -9.63 29.04 11.27
C SER A 2 -8.91 29.69 10.06
N PRO A 3 -7.76 30.36 10.26
CA PRO A 3 -6.98 30.92 9.15
C PRO A 3 -6.64 29.90 8.06
N VAL A 4 -6.34 28.66 8.45
CA VAL A 4 -6.08 27.53 7.54
C VAL A 4 -7.31 27.17 6.70
N GLN A 5 -8.49 27.14 7.31
CA GLN A 5 -9.75 26.89 6.59
C GLN A 5 -10.09 28.02 5.61
N ALA A 6 -9.81 29.28 5.98
CA ALA A 6 -10.01 30.43 5.11
C ALA A 6 -9.08 30.39 3.88
N ASP A 7 -7.83 30.03 4.10
CA ASP A 7 -6.81 29.90 3.06
C ASP A 7 -7.13 28.74 2.10
N PHE A 8 -7.56 27.59 2.63
CA PHE A 8 -8.04 26.48 1.80
C PHE A 8 -9.28 26.86 0.97
N ALA A 9 -10.27 27.55 1.56
CA ALA A 9 -11.45 28.00 0.83
C ALA A 9 -11.13 29.05 -0.25
N LYS A 10 -10.06 29.84 -0.09
CA LYS A 10 -9.54 30.71 -1.14
C LYS A 10 -8.94 29.90 -2.28
N TYR A 11 -8.12 28.90 -1.97
CA TYR A 11 -7.57 27.97 -2.96
C TYR A 11 -8.66 27.21 -3.72
N GLU A 12 -9.65 26.60 -3.06
CA GLU A 12 -10.73 25.88 -3.74
C GLU A 12 -11.48 26.77 -4.74
N ARG A 13 -11.75 28.03 -4.37
CA ARG A 13 -12.42 28.98 -5.27
C ARG A 13 -11.54 29.31 -6.49
N ALA A 14 -10.24 29.47 -6.30
CA ALA A 14 -9.31 29.67 -7.40
C ALA A 14 -9.24 28.42 -8.30
N LEU A 15 -9.19 27.22 -7.71
CA LEU A 15 -9.15 25.95 -8.42
C LEU A 15 -10.39 25.74 -9.29
N ARG A 16 -11.59 25.99 -8.75
CA ARG A 16 -12.84 25.90 -9.51
C ARG A 16 -12.86 26.83 -10.72
N ARG A 17 -12.37 28.07 -10.56
CA ARG A 17 -12.26 29.02 -11.69
C ARG A 17 -11.23 28.55 -12.72
N TYR A 18 -10.11 27.99 -12.27
CA TYR A 18 -9.07 27.45 -13.13
C TYR A 18 -9.61 26.33 -14.05
N PHE A 19 -10.36 25.38 -13.48
CA PHE A 19 -10.93 24.27 -14.26
C PHE A 19 -12.18 24.63 -15.08
N GLN A 20 -12.72 25.85 -14.96
CA GLN A 20 -13.72 26.38 -15.90
C GLN A 20 -13.11 26.82 -17.23
N ILE A 21 -11.78 27.04 -17.28
CA ILE A 21 -11.06 27.35 -18.51
C ILE A 21 -10.79 26.04 -19.26
N PRO A 22 -11.17 25.92 -20.54
CA PRO A 22 -10.87 24.75 -21.36
C PRO A 22 -9.36 24.46 -21.35
N ALA A 23 -8.97 23.18 -21.32
CA ALA A 23 -7.57 22.78 -21.19
C ALA A 23 -6.65 23.42 -22.26
N ALA A 24 -7.13 23.52 -23.50
CA ALA A 24 -6.42 24.14 -24.62
C ALA A 24 -6.23 25.67 -24.49
N GLU A 25 -7.01 26.33 -23.62
CA GLU A 25 -7.00 27.78 -23.44
C GLU A 25 -6.26 28.23 -22.16
N ARG A 26 -5.88 27.29 -21.29
CA ARG A 26 -5.19 27.59 -20.02
C ARG A 26 -3.79 28.13 -20.29
N LYS A 27 -3.53 29.35 -19.83
CA LYS A 27 -2.25 30.04 -20.03
C LYS A 27 -1.33 29.84 -18.82
N THR A 28 -0.02 29.98 -19.02
CA THR A 28 0.99 29.98 -17.94
C THR A 28 0.63 30.93 -16.79
N LYS A 29 0.05 32.10 -17.09
CA LYS A 29 -0.40 33.07 -16.07
C LYS A 29 -1.53 32.54 -15.18
N ASP A 30 -2.39 31.67 -15.69
CA ASP A 30 -3.46 31.06 -14.91
C ASP A 30 -2.89 30.00 -13.95
N ARG A 31 -1.89 29.22 -14.41
CA ARG A 31 -1.11 28.29 -13.59
C ARG A 31 -0.33 29.01 -12.49
N GLU A 32 0.30 30.12 -12.83
CA GLU A 32 1.05 30.94 -11.89
C GLU A 32 0.15 31.41 -10.72
N ARG A 33 -1.06 31.89 -11.03
CA ARG A 33 -2.03 32.34 -10.02
C ARG A 33 -2.46 31.23 -9.06
N ILE A 34 -2.71 30.02 -9.57
CA ILE A 34 -3.13 28.90 -8.70
C ILE A 34 -1.97 28.38 -7.85
N LEU A 35 -0.74 28.37 -8.39
CA LEU A 35 0.47 28.04 -7.63
C LEU A 35 0.78 29.08 -6.55
N MET A 36 0.57 30.38 -6.81
CA MET A 36 0.63 31.42 -5.77
C MET A 36 -0.42 31.19 -4.67
N ALA A 37 -1.65 30.81 -5.03
CA ALA A 37 -2.69 30.50 -4.05
C ALA A 37 -2.38 29.25 -3.21
N LEU A 38 -1.60 28.32 -3.77
CA LEU A 38 -1.07 27.16 -3.05
C LEU A 38 0.04 27.54 -2.06
N GLY A 39 0.73 28.66 -2.28
CA GLY A 39 1.88 29.10 -1.49
C GLY A 39 3.21 28.59 -2.02
N VAL A 40 3.30 28.31 -3.33
CA VAL A 40 4.59 28.04 -3.99
C VAL A 40 5.38 29.35 -4.07
N GLU A 41 6.61 29.37 -3.54
CA GLU A 41 7.40 30.60 -3.37
C GLU A 41 7.82 31.23 -4.71
N ASN A 42 8.30 30.42 -5.67
CA ASN A 42 8.67 30.86 -7.03
C ASN A 42 7.86 30.13 -8.12
N PRO A 43 6.58 30.49 -8.34
CA PRO A 43 5.72 29.81 -9.30
C PRO A 43 6.24 29.83 -10.75
N GLN A 44 6.92 30.90 -11.16
CA GLN A 44 7.48 31.02 -12.51
C GLN A 44 8.64 30.05 -12.73
N GLU A 45 9.57 29.98 -11.78
CA GLU A 45 10.67 29.01 -11.79
C GLU A 45 10.13 27.58 -11.79
N PHE A 46 9.11 27.32 -10.96
CA PHE A 46 8.43 26.04 -10.95
C PHE A 46 7.85 25.70 -12.33
N LEU A 47 7.17 26.63 -13.00
CA LEU A 47 6.56 26.40 -14.32
C LEU A 47 7.59 26.31 -15.47
N TRP A 48 8.77 26.91 -15.31
CA TRP A 48 9.82 26.93 -16.34
C TRP A 48 10.82 25.79 -16.24
N MET A 49 10.57 24.81 -15.35
CA MET A 49 11.34 23.56 -15.35
C MET A 49 11.34 22.95 -16.74
N HIS A 50 12.53 22.61 -17.26
CA HIS A 50 12.74 22.03 -18.58
C HIS A 50 12.31 20.55 -18.66
N ILE A 51 11.09 20.28 -18.23
CA ILE A 51 10.47 18.97 -18.19
C ILE A 51 9.45 18.90 -19.35
N PRO A 52 9.51 17.87 -20.22
CA PRO A 52 8.52 17.70 -21.28
C PRO A 52 7.09 17.65 -20.73
N LEU A 53 6.17 18.39 -21.37
CA LEU A 53 4.75 18.44 -21.02
C LEU A 53 4.46 18.90 -19.59
N TRP A 54 5.39 19.64 -18.96
CA TRP A 54 5.29 20.00 -17.55
C TRP A 54 4.00 20.74 -17.17
N GLU A 55 3.58 21.73 -17.96
CA GLU A 55 2.34 22.45 -17.71
C GLU A 55 1.10 21.54 -17.71
N ALA A 56 1.07 20.51 -18.56
CA ALA A 56 0.01 19.51 -18.55
C ALA A 56 0.07 18.64 -17.29
N LYS A 57 1.28 18.33 -16.79
CA LYS A 57 1.45 17.58 -15.53
C LYS A 57 1.07 18.39 -14.30
N VAL A 58 1.28 19.70 -14.34
CA VAL A 58 0.74 20.61 -13.32
C VAL A 58 -0.79 20.61 -13.35
N ASP A 59 -1.41 20.63 -14.53
CA ASP A 59 -2.87 20.54 -14.65
C ASP A 59 -3.42 19.22 -14.11
N GLU A 60 -2.79 18.09 -14.45
CA GLU A 60 -3.15 16.76 -13.93
C GLU A 60 -3.00 16.68 -12.40
N LEU A 61 -1.91 17.23 -11.84
CA LEU A 61 -1.70 17.32 -10.39
C LEU A 61 -2.84 18.11 -9.71
N LEU A 62 -3.24 19.23 -10.32
CA LEU A 62 -4.28 20.11 -9.77
C LEU A 62 -5.69 19.60 -9.97
N ASP A 63 -5.92 18.62 -10.87
CA ASP A 63 -7.26 18.12 -11.17
C ASP A 63 -7.93 17.50 -9.94
N PRO A 64 -9.02 18.10 -9.43
CA PRO A 64 -9.71 17.56 -8.26
C PRO A 64 -10.45 16.25 -8.55
N THR A 65 -10.67 15.90 -9.82
CA THR A 65 -11.35 14.66 -10.24
C THR A 65 -10.42 13.45 -10.30
N SER A 66 -9.10 13.66 -10.29
CA SER A 66 -8.09 12.61 -10.21
C SER A 66 -7.58 12.45 -8.78
N THR A 67 -7.32 11.21 -8.41
CA THR A 67 -6.65 10.78 -7.17
C THR A 67 -5.13 10.95 -7.24
N ASP A 68 -4.56 11.25 -8.42
CA ASP A 68 -3.11 11.30 -8.62
C ASP A 68 -2.45 12.48 -7.89
N MET A 69 -1.35 12.19 -7.22
CA MET A 69 -0.40 13.18 -6.69
C MET A 69 0.97 13.11 -7.39
N LEU A 70 1.15 12.16 -8.32
CA LEU A 70 2.35 11.94 -9.13
C LEU A 70 1.95 11.64 -10.58
N PRO A 71 1.45 12.65 -11.33
CA PRO A 71 0.81 12.54 -12.66
C PRO A 71 1.78 12.17 -13.79
N ILE A 72 2.45 11.03 -13.65
CA ILE A 72 3.37 10.48 -14.63
C ILE A 72 3.53 8.98 -14.42
N SER A 73 3.50 8.22 -15.52
CA SER A 73 3.87 6.80 -15.49
C SER A 73 5.33 6.61 -15.08
N ILE A 74 5.58 5.54 -14.33
CA ILE A 74 6.93 5.09 -13.94
C ILE A 74 7.79 4.76 -15.16
N SER A 75 7.17 4.41 -16.29
CA SER A 75 7.85 4.06 -17.54
C SER A 75 8.34 5.27 -18.34
N HIS A 76 8.00 6.50 -17.96
CA HIS A 76 8.47 7.69 -18.69
C HIS A 76 9.89 8.07 -18.31
N SER A 77 10.69 8.44 -19.31
CA SER A 77 12.12 8.81 -19.15
C SER A 77 12.37 9.97 -18.20
N TYR A 78 11.40 10.86 -18.00
CA TYR A 78 11.49 12.04 -17.14
C TYR A 78 10.70 11.92 -15.82
N VAL A 79 10.26 10.70 -15.46
CA VAL A 79 9.48 10.43 -14.25
C VAL A 79 10.16 11.00 -13.00
N ASN A 80 11.47 10.78 -12.84
CA ASN A 80 12.18 11.21 -11.64
C ASN A 80 12.24 12.75 -11.52
N TRP A 81 12.35 13.48 -12.64
CA TRP A 81 12.33 14.95 -12.63
C TRP A 81 10.95 15.50 -12.28
N VAL A 82 9.88 14.96 -12.86
CA VAL A 82 8.49 15.35 -12.52
C VAL A 82 8.19 15.08 -11.05
N ARG A 83 8.50 13.87 -10.57
CA ARG A 83 8.22 13.50 -9.18
C ARG A 83 9.08 14.31 -8.21
N GLY A 84 10.36 14.51 -8.52
CA GLY A 84 11.26 15.37 -7.75
C GLY A 84 10.72 16.79 -7.62
N ALA A 85 10.29 17.40 -8.73
CA ALA A 85 9.71 18.74 -8.74
C ALA A 85 8.47 18.85 -7.82
N ILE A 86 7.54 17.90 -7.90
CA ILE A 86 6.33 17.90 -7.06
C ILE A 86 6.68 17.68 -5.59
N ARG A 87 7.67 16.82 -5.28
CA ARG A 87 8.18 16.61 -3.91
C ARG A 87 8.85 17.85 -3.32
N MET A 88 9.38 18.75 -4.16
CA MET A 88 9.93 20.03 -3.69
C MET A 88 8.85 21.06 -3.34
N MET A 89 7.59 20.84 -3.71
CA MET A 89 6.52 21.74 -3.30
C MET A 89 6.37 21.77 -1.77
N PRO A 90 6.10 22.95 -1.16
CA PRO A 90 5.85 23.04 0.27
C PRO A 90 4.75 22.09 0.71
N ASN A 91 4.91 21.46 1.87
CA ASN A 91 3.90 20.53 2.40
C ASN A 91 2.48 21.14 2.49
N PRO A 92 2.29 22.40 2.93
CA PRO A 92 0.96 23.03 2.91
C PRO A 92 0.32 23.07 1.51
N ALA A 93 1.10 23.21 0.44
CA ALA A 93 0.60 23.15 -0.93
C ALA A 93 0.13 21.73 -1.28
N ARG A 94 0.93 20.70 -0.95
CA ARG A 94 0.55 19.29 -1.19
C ARG A 94 -0.69 18.89 -0.43
N VAL A 95 -0.82 19.31 0.84
CA VAL A 95 -2.01 19.10 1.66
C VAL A 95 -3.25 19.75 1.02
N LYS A 96 -3.15 21.00 0.55
CA LYS A 96 -4.26 21.67 -0.16
C LYS A 96 -4.67 20.92 -1.43
N ILE A 97 -3.70 20.52 -2.25
CA ILE A 97 -3.97 19.76 -3.49
C ILE A 97 -4.70 18.45 -3.15
N PHE A 98 -4.12 17.64 -2.26
CA PHE A 98 -4.71 16.35 -1.89
C PHE A 98 -6.10 16.51 -1.26
N THR A 99 -6.28 17.47 -0.34
CA THR A 99 -7.57 17.74 0.29
C THR A 99 -8.65 18.12 -0.72
N SER A 100 -8.30 18.88 -1.77
CA SER A 100 -9.25 19.27 -2.82
C SER A 100 -9.75 18.09 -3.66
N LYS A 101 -8.98 17.00 -3.74
CA LYS A 101 -9.34 15.77 -4.44
C LYS A 101 -10.32 14.91 -3.64
N LEU A 102 -10.29 14.98 -2.31
CA LEU A 102 -11.02 14.04 -1.42
C LEU A 102 -12.52 13.94 -1.69
N LYS A 103 -13.18 15.07 -1.93
CA LYS A 103 -14.65 15.11 -2.11
C LYS A 103 -15.05 14.57 -3.48
N THR A 104 -14.40 15.07 -4.53
CA THR A 104 -14.78 14.81 -5.92
C THR A 104 -14.44 13.38 -6.35
N THR A 105 -13.35 12.83 -5.83
CA THR A 105 -12.94 11.44 -6.08
C THR A 105 -13.69 10.42 -5.22
N GLY A 106 -14.39 10.86 -4.17
CA GLY A 106 -15.02 9.98 -3.18
C GLY A 106 -14.06 9.45 -2.09
N LEU A 107 -12.76 9.76 -2.17
CA LEU A 107 -11.75 9.33 -1.20
C LEU A 107 -12.08 9.68 0.24
N LYS A 108 -12.79 10.79 0.51
CA LYS A 108 -13.20 11.14 1.88
C LYS A 108 -13.97 9.99 2.55
N LYS A 109 -14.90 9.35 1.83
CA LYS A 109 -15.67 8.23 2.37
C LYS A 109 -14.81 6.98 2.56
N ALA A 110 -13.93 6.70 1.60
CA ALA A 110 -13.03 5.56 1.66
C ALA A 110 -12.04 5.67 2.85
N VAL A 111 -11.46 6.85 3.09
CA VAL A 111 -10.59 7.11 4.26
C VAL A 111 -11.37 6.96 5.57
N LEU A 112 -12.60 7.49 5.66
CA LEU A 112 -13.43 7.29 6.86
C LEU A 112 -13.77 5.81 7.10
N SER A 113 -14.00 5.04 6.03
CA SER A 113 -14.21 3.60 6.13
C SER A 113 -12.98 2.89 6.67
N LEU A 114 -11.79 3.23 6.16
CA LEU A 114 -10.53 2.66 6.64
C LEU A 114 -10.31 2.98 8.11
N LEU A 115 -10.45 4.26 8.49
CA LEU A 115 -10.33 4.69 9.88
C LEU A 115 -11.32 3.95 10.80
N SER A 116 -12.55 3.71 10.33
CA SER A 116 -13.55 2.94 11.10
C SER A 116 -13.15 1.48 11.33
N ASN A 117 -12.38 0.89 10.39
CA ASN A 117 -11.82 -0.45 10.55
C ASN A 117 -10.59 -0.48 11.48
N MET A 118 -9.86 0.63 11.58
CA MET A 118 -8.67 0.75 12.43
C MET A 118 -8.99 1.06 13.89
N VAL A 119 -10.05 1.85 14.15
CA VAL A 119 -10.36 2.33 15.50
C VAL A 119 -11.80 2.05 15.91
N LYS A 120 -11.97 1.58 17.15
CA LYS A 120 -13.29 1.43 17.78
C LYS A 120 -14.01 2.79 17.79
N ASN A 121 -15.26 2.82 17.34
CA ASN A 121 -16.07 4.03 17.12
C ASN A 121 -15.40 4.98 16.10
N GLY A 122 -15.39 4.56 14.85
CA GLY A 122 -14.78 5.28 13.73
C GLY A 122 -15.10 6.79 13.70
N PRO A 123 -14.14 7.63 13.28
CA PRO A 123 -14.32 9.07 13.29
C PRO A 123 -15.37 9.52 12.28
N ARG A 124 -16.00 10.67 12.56
CA ARG A 124 -16.98 11.28 11.64
C ARG A 124 -16.33 12.18 10.59
N ASP A 125 -15.16 12.71 10.92
CA ASP A 125 -14.38 13.56 10.04
C ASP A 125 -12.88 13.45 10.35
N PHE A 126 -12.06 13.97 9.44
CA PHE A 126 -10.61 14.04 9.59
C PHE A 126 -10.04 15.27 8.88
N ASP A 127 -8.88 15.72 9.35
CA ASP A 127 -8.06 16.72 8.69
C ASP A 127 -6.81 16.06 8.11
N VAL A 128 -6.42 16.42 6.88
CA VAL A 128 -5.12 16.03 6.32
C VAL A 128 -4.06 16.99 6.88
N LEU A 129 -3.05 16.43 7.55
CA LEU A 129 -1.98 17.22 8.16
C LEU A 129 -0.74 17.30 7.27
N ASP A 130 -0.48 16.24 6.53
CA ASP A 130 0.78 16.05 5.83
C ASP A 130 0.59 15.10 4.64
N VAL A 131 1.34 15.33 3.56
CA VAL A 131 1.36 14.50 2.36
C VAL A 131 2.79 14.31 1.89
N GLU A 132 3.22 13.05 1.86
CA GLU A 132 4.51 12.57 1.39
C GLU A 132 4.32 11.74 0.11
N LEU A 133 5.12 12.05 -0.90
CA LEU A 133 5.06 11.37 -2.19
C LEU A 133 6.20 10.36 -2.26
N VAL A 134 5.88 9.11 -1.91
CA VAL A 134 6.89 8.08 -1.66
C VAL A 134 7.43 7.54 -2.98
N GLU A 135 8.75 7.38 -3.04
CA GLU A 135 9.45 6.76 -4.17
C GLU A 135 9.34 5.23 -4.13
N LYS A 136 8.11 4.71 -4.11
CA LYS A 136 7.83 3.30 -4.34
C LYS A 136 7.43 3.08 -5.80
N VAL A 137 7.71 1.88 -6.31
CA VAL A 137 7.24 1.41 -7.63
C VAL A 137 5.71 1.55 -7.77
N HIS A 138 4.99 1.54 -6.65
CA HIS A 138 3.53 1.54 -6.57
C HIS A 138 2.86 2.92 -6.71
N LYS A 139 3.66 3.99 -6.87
CA LYS A 139 3.20 5.39 -6.90
C LYS A 139 2.42 5.81 -5.64
N ASP A 140 2.88 5.34 -4.48
CA ASP A 140 2.15 5.56 -3.24
C ASP A 140 2.20 7.01 -2.80
N THR A 141 1.04 7.52 -2.40
CA THR A 141 0.93 8.75 -1.61
C THR A 141 0.76 8.34 -0.15
N LEU A 142 1.73 8.67 0.69
CA LEU A 142 1.61 8.55 2.13
C LEU A 142 1.04 9.87 2.66
N PHE A 143 0.00 9.82 3.47
CA PHE A 143 -0.56 11.02 4.07
C PHE A 143 -0.94 10.78 5.51
N THR A 144 -0.79 11.83 6.32
CA THR A 144 -1.16 11.79 7.73
C THR A 144 -2.51 12.47 7.90
N VAL A 145 -3.46 11.76 8.49
CA VAL A 145 -4.76 12.32 8.88
C VAL A 145 -4.85 12.45 10.39
N LYS A 146 -5.53 13.50 10.85
CA LYS A 146 -5.94 13.67 12.24
C LYS A 146 -7.43 13.45 12.34
N ASP A 147 -7.83 12.46 13.13
CA ASP A 147 -9.24 12.15 13.33
C ASP A 147 -9.91 13.17 14.27
N SER A 148 -11.25 13.14 14.34
CA SER A 148 -12.02 14.01 15.23
C SER A 148 -11.73 13.82 16.72
N GLY A 149 -11.13 12.68 17.12
CA GLY A 149 -10.65 12.41 18.48
C GLY A 149 -9.23 12.92 18.74
N GLY A 150 -8.58 13.51 17.72
CA GLY A 150 -7.23 14.05 17.79
C GLY A 150 -6.11 13.05 17.53
N ARG A 151 -6.42 11.78 17.24
CA ARG A 151 -5.42 10.75 16.92
C ARG A 151 -4.90 10.96 15.51
N LYS A 152 -3.61 10.70 15.31
CA LYS A 152 -2.96 10.78 14.00
C LYS A 152 -2.81 9.38 13.42
N HIS A 153 -3.11 9.23 12.14
CA HIS A 153 -2.98 7.98 11.40
C HIS A 153 -2.23 8.25 10.11
N GLN A 154 -1.25 7.41 9.79
CA GLN A 154 -0.55 7.45 8.51
C GLN A 154 -1.20 6.44 7.56
N ILE A 155 -1.53 6.85 6.34
CA ILE A 155 -2.28 6.05 5.37
C ILE A 155 -1.58 6.12 4.02
N TYR A 156 -1.40 4.97 3.39
CA TYR A 156 -1.01 4.86 1.99
C TYR A 156 -2.24 4.88 1.09
N LEU A 157 -2.16 5.68 0.03
CA LEU A 157 -2.98 5.54 -1.17
C LEU A 157 -2.10 4.92 -2.26
N SER A 158 -2.35 3.66 -2.56
CA SER A 158 -1.70 2.90 -3.63
C SER A 158 -2.56 2.88 -4.89
N ARG A 159 -1.89 2.80 -6.04
CA ARG A 159 -2.51 2.63 -7.37
C ARG A 159 -2.03 1.37 -8.07
N PHE A 160 -1.32 0.50 -7.37
CA PHE A 160 -0.73 -0.72 -7.92
C PHE A 160 -1.33 -1.93 -7.22
N GLY A 161 -1.71 -2.95 -7.99
CA GLY A 161 -2.19 -4.21 -7.43
C GLY A 161 -3.47 -4.11 -6.59
N CYS A 162 -4.25 -3.02 -6.72
CA CYS A 162 -5.35 -2.67 -5.81
C CYS A 162 -6.35 -3.81 -5.60
N LEU A 163 -6.82 -4.44 -6.67
CA LEU A 163 -7.77 -5.55 -6.58
C LEU A 163 -7.14 -6.80 -5.95
N GLY A 164 -5.90 -7.12 -6.32
CA GLY A 164 -5.18 -8.27 -5.74
C GLY A 164 -5.02 -8.12 -4.24
N GLU A 165 -4.49 -6.99 -3.78
CA GLU A 165 -4.30 -6.74 -2.35
C GLU A 165 -5.65 -6.67 -1.59
N TYR A 166 -6.72 -6.13 -2.20
CA TYR A 166 -8.06 -6.16 -1.62
C TYR A 166 -8.62 -7.59 -1.46
N ILE A 167 -8.49 -8.42 -2.49
CA ILE A 167 -8.90 -9.83 -2.42
C ILE A 167 -8.10 -10.56 -1.34
N HIS A 168 -6.78 -10.36 -1.28
CA HIS A 168 -5.94 -11.01 -0.28
C HIS A 168 -6.31 -10.59 1.14
N ALA A 169 -6.54 -9.29 1.40
CA ALA A 169 -6.69 -8.77 2.75
C ALA A 169 -7.84 -9.38 3.57
N GLY A 170 -8.87 -9.94 2.91
CA GLY A 170 -9.95 -10.65 3.59
C GLY A 170 -9.63 -12.10 3.98
N LEU A 171 -8.58 -12.71 3.42
CA LEU A 171 -8.25 -14.12 3.63
C LEU A 171 -7.58 -14.42 4.98
N PRO A 172 -6.55 -13.66 5.44
CA PRO A 172 -5.84 -13.97 6.69
C PRO A 172 -6.75 -14.14 7.90
N GLY A 173 -7.74 -13.26 8.06
CA GLY A 173 -8.66 -13.29 9.18
C GLY A 173 -9.50 -14.57 9.27
N LEU A 174 -9.82 -15.20 8.13
CA LEU A 174 -10.59 -16.46 8.07
C LEU A 174 -9.81 -17.64 8.66
N VAL A 175 -8.47 -17.54 8.69
CA VAL A 175 -7.58 -18.64 9.10
C VAL A 175 -6.72 -18.28 10.31
N GLY A 176 -7.19 -17.30 11.10
CA GLY A 176 -6.54 -16.89 12.35
C GLY A 176 -5.19 -16.20 12.15
N LEU A 177 -4.99 -15.53 11.01
CA LEU A 177 -3.79 -14.74 10.71
C LEU A 177 -4.08 -13.24 10.82
N PRO A 178 -3.11 -12.44 11.31
CA PRO A 178 -3.24 -11.00 11.35
C PRO A 178 -3.11 -10.42 9.94
N ALA A 179 -3.83 -9.33 9.69
CA ALA A 179 -3.75 -8.55 8.46
C ALA A 179 -4.05 -7.08 8.75
N LEU A 180 -3.51 -6.20 7.91
CA LEU A 180 -3.87 -4.80 7.93
C LEU A 180 -5.21 -4.59 7.21
N PRO A 181 -6.11 -3.75 7.76
CA PRO A 181 -7.34 -3.43 7.05
C PRO A 181 -7.01 -2.65 5.79
N VAL A 182 -7.72 -2.95 4.70
CA VAL A 182 -7.60 -2.21 3.44
C VAL A 182 -8.97 -1.78 2.95
N VAL A 183 -9.02 -0.73 2.14
CA VAL A 183 -10.23 -0.28 1.46
C VAL A 183 -9.92 -0.11 -0.02
N TYR A 184 -10.55 -0.92 -0.86
CA TYR A 184 -10.59 -0.73 -2.30
C TYR A 184 -11.59 0.36 -2.66
N HIS A 185 -11.19 1.28 -3.52
CA HIS A 185 -12.01 2.39 -3.97
C HIS A 185 -11.87 2.60 -5.48
N LEU A 186 -13.00 2.80 -6.15
CA LEU A 186 -13.07 3.18 -7.55
C LEU A 186 -13.59 4.61 -7.64
N SER A 187 -12.78 5.52 -8.19
CA SER A 187 -13.18 6.92 -8.37
C SER A 187 -14.29 7.03 -9.43
N PRO A 188 -15.06 8.13 -9.46
CA PRO A 188 -16.05 8.36 -10.53
C PRO A 188 -15.46 8.37 -11.95
N GLN A 189 -14.16 8.63 -12.09
CA GLN A 189 -13.44 8.59 -13.37
C GLN A 189 -12.93 7.17 -13.71
N GLY A 190 -13.21 6.17 -12.87
CA GLY A 190 -12.74 4.80 -13.04
C GLY A 190 -11.31 4.56 -12.55
N GLU A 191 -10.73 5.46 -11.74
CA GLU A 191 -9.41 5.23 -11.16
C GLU A 191 -9.50 4.27 -9.99
N GLU A 192 -8.77 3.16 -10.06
CA GLU A 192 -8.64 2.20 -8.97
C GLU A 192 -7.56 2.64 -7.98
N VAL A 193 -7.92 2.68 -6.70
CA VAL A 193 -6.99 2.98 -5.62
C VAL A 193 -7.24 2.04 -4.44
N LEU A 194 -6.20 1.77 -3.69
CA LEU A 194 -6.25 1.03 -2.43
C LEU A 194 -5.76 1.92 -1.30
N LEU A 195 -6.54 1.99 -0.22
CA LEU A 195 -6.14 2.63 1.01
C LEU A 195 -5.74 1.58 2.04
N LYS A 196 -4.58 1.76 2.67
CA LYS A 196 -4.10 0.90 3.76
C LYS A 196 -3.35 1.73 4.81
N PRO A 197 -3.36 1.35 6.09
CA PRO A 197 -2.54 2.04 7.08
C PRO A 197 -1.07 1.84 6.74
N LYS A 198 -0.24 2.81 7.11
CA LYS A 198 1.20 2.57 7.18
C LYS A 198 1.45 1.50 8.24
N GLU A 199 2.34 0.59 7.92
CA GLU A 199 2.70 -0.50 8.80
C GLU A 199 3.35 0.03 10.09
N GLU A 200 2.93 -0.50 11.23
CA GLU A 200 3.55 -0.24 12.52
C GLU A 200 4.35 -1.47 12.93
N GLY A 201 5.66 -1.32 13.07
CA GLY A 201 6.55 -2.41 13.48
C GLY A 201 7.90 -2.39 12.79
N ILE A 202 8.59 -3.52 12.85
CA ILE A 202 9.91 -3.75 12.26
C ILE A 202 9.72 -4.46 10.93
N ASN A 203 10.23 -3.89 9.83
CA ASN A 203 10.35 -4.62 8.58
C ASN A 203 11.54 -5.58 8.67
N ILE A 204 11.26 -6.88 8.76
CA ILE A 204 12.25 -7.90 9.13
C ILE A 204 13.43 -7.95 8.15
N TYR A 205 13.14 -7.72 6.87
CA TYR A 205 14.12 -7.81 5.79
C TYR A 205 14.78 -6.47 5.44
N LEU A 206 14.06 -5.35 5.57
CA LEU A 206 14.53 -4.03 5.12
C LEU A 206 15.14 -3.18 6.24
N ASP A 207 14.74 -3.36 7.50
CA ASP A 207 15.30 -2.56 8.58
C ASP A 207 16.72 -3.04 8.87
N GLU A 208 17.74 -2.26 8.48
CA GLU A 208 19.16 -2.61 8.63
C GLU A 208 19.65 -2.52 10.09
N GLU A 209 18.93 -1.79 10.94
CA GLU A 209 19.32 -1.50 12.33
C GLU A 209 18.91 -2.58 13.34
N ILE A 210 18.29 -3.69 12.91
CA ILE A 210 17.89 -4.77 13.82
C ILE A 210 19.14 -5.39 14.47
N PRO A 211 19.28 -5.31 15.81
CA PRO A 211 20.44 -5.85 16.49
C PRO A 211 20.37 -7.38 16.58
N VAL A 212 21.54 -8.03 16.59
CA VAL A 212 21.64 -9.50 16.70
C VAL A 212 20.90 -10.04 17.92
N SER A 213 20.98 -9.35 19.07
CA SER A 213 20.26 -9.74 20.29
C SER A 213 18.75 -9.81 20.09
N ARG A 214 18.18 -8.93 19.25
CA ARG A 214 16.77 -8.96 18.90
C ARG A 214 16.45 -10.16 18.01
N ILE A 215 17.28 -10.44 17.00
CA ILE A 215 17.12 -11.63 16.15
C ILE A 215 17.15 -12.91 17.00
N LEU A 216 18.04 -12.99 17.98
CA LEU A 216 18.16 -14.17 18.85
C LEU A 216 17.00 -14.30 19.86
N GLY A 217 16.45 -13.18 20.34
CA GLY A 217 15.33 -13.17 21.29
C GLY A 217 13.96 -13.36 20.64
N ASP A 218 13.78 -12.79 19.43
CA ASP A 218 12.48 -12.67 18.78
C ASP A 218 12.37 -13.49 17.48
N GLY A 219 13.50 -13.96 16.93
CA GLY A 219 13.52 -14.61 15.62
C GLY A 219 12.65 -15.86 15.53
N ASP A 220 12.49 -16.62 16.62
CA ASP A 220 11.62 -17.80 16.65
C ASP A 220 10.16 -17.44 16.32
N TRP A 221 9.62 -16.39 16.96
CA TRP A 221 8.22 -16.02 16.74
C TRP A 221 8.04 -15.31 15.39
N TRP A 222 9.06 -14.62 14.90
CA TRP A 222 9.09 -14.10 13.53
C TRP A 222 8.99 -15.21 12.50
N VAL A 223 9.81 -16.25 12.65
CA VAL A 223 9.83 -17.41 11.76
C VAL A 223 8.50 -18.15 11.78
N VAL A 224 7.94 -18.41 12.96
CA VAL A 224 6.62 -19.04 13.09
C VAL A 224 5.53 -18.20 12.42
N GLY A 225 5.49 -16.89 12.66
CA GLY A 225 4.47 -16.03 12.05
C GLY A 225 4.61 -15.92 10.54
N ALA A 226 5.84 -15.81 10.03
CA ALA A 226 6.12 -15.80 8.59
C ALA A 226 5.72 -17.12 7.93
N ALA A 227 6.06 -18.28 8.53
CA ALA A 227 5.68 -19.60 8.02
C ALA A 227 4.17 -19.74 7.83
N ARG A 228 3.39 -19.23 8.78
CA ARG A 228 1.92 -19.26 8.68
C ARG A 228 1.39 -18.35 7.57
N GLN A 229 2.00 -17.19 7.37
CA GLN A 229 1.63 -16.29 6.27
C GLN A 229 2.05 -16.87 4.90
N ASP A 230 3.24 -17.49 4.82
CA ASP A 230 3.74 -18.20 3.65
C ASP A 230 2.80 -19.35 3.26
N ALA A 231 2.31 -20.15 4.21
CA ALA A 231 1.35 -21.24 3.94
C ALA A 231 0.07 -20.76 3.26
N LEU A 232 -0.50 -19.64 3.73
CA LEU A 232 -1.64 -19.00 3.07
C LEU A 232 -1.23 -18.47 1.69
N GLY A 233 -0.09 -17.77 1.62
CA GLY A 233 0.45 -17.21 0.39
C GLY A 233 0.63 -18.25 -0.72
N ASP A 234 1.23 -19.40 -0.41
CA ASP A 234 1.50 -20.50 -1.34
C ASP A 234 0.20 -21.17 -1.83
N CYS A 235 -0.78 -21.35 -0.95
CA CYS A 235 -2.09 -21.89 -1.31
C CYS A 235 -2.83 -20.98 -2.30
N ILE A 236 -2.77 -19.66 -2.07
CA ILE A 236 -3.45 -18.65 -2.89
C ILE A 236 -2.64 -18.30 -4.15
N GLY A 237 -1.33 -18.58 -4.16
CA GLY A 237 -0.42 -18.19 -5.24
C GLY A 237 -0.04 -16.71 -5.18
N THR A 238 0.38 -16.25 -4.01
CA THR A 238 0.79 -14.85 -3.80
C THR A 238 2.23 -14.65 -4.26
N ALA A 239 2.45 -13.69 -5.15
CA ALA A 239 3.79 -13.24 -5.51
C ALA A 239 4.26 -12.14 -4.55
N LEU A 240 5.37 -12.38 -3.85
CA LEU A 240 5.88 -11.50 -2.78
C LEU A 240 7.10 -10.69 -3.25
N ARG A 241 7.25 -9.45 -2.74
CA ARG A 241 8.49 -8.65 -2.88
C ARG A 241 9.42 -8.89 -1.73
N TYR A 242 10.70 -8.63 -1.91
CA TYR A 242 11.62 -8.49 -0.78
C TYR A 242 11.11 -7.38 0.18
N GLY A 243 11.05 -7.67 1.49
CA GLY A 243 10.50 -6.74 2.49
C GLY A 243 9.04 -6.95 2.90
N HIS A 244 8.44 -8.10 2.60
CA HIS A 244 7.00 -8.36 2.75
C HIS A 244 6.51 -8.74 4.17
N TYR A 245 7.39 -8.76 5.19
CA TYR A 245 6.99 -9.05 6.57
C TYR A 245 7.27 -7.90 7.52
N VAL A 246 6.24 -7.53 8.28
CA VAL A 246 6.35 -6.59 9.40
C VAL A 246 6.01 -7.31 10.71
N ALA A 247 6.93 -7.22 11.66
CA ALA A 247 6.76 -7.65 13.04
C ALA A 247 6.18 -6.51 13.87
N THR A 248 4.92 -6.63 14.29
CA THR A 248 4.21 -5.58 15.02
C THR A 248 4.59 -5.57 16.52
N PRO A 249 4.35 -4.46 17.24
CA PRO A 249 4.56 -4.37 18.69
C PRO A 249 3.78 -5.42 19.50
N GLU A 250 2.61 -5.84 19.02
CA GLU A 250 1.72 -6.84 19.63
C GLU A 250 2.19 -8.29 19.38
N LYS A 251 3.40 -8.48 18.84
CA LYS A 251 3.96 -9.78 18.47
C LYS A 251 3.15 -10.51 17.39
N GLN A 252 2.70 -9.77 16.40
CA GLN A 252 2.08 -10.31 15.20
C GLN A 252 3.01 -10.17 14.00
N ILE A 253 2.90 -11.09 13.04
CA ILE A 253 3.59 -11.00 11.75
C ILE A 253 2.54 -10.77 10.68
N VAL A 254 2.55 -9.59 10.09
CA VAL A 254 1.68 -9.24 8.97
C VAL A 254 2.46 -9.33 7.67
N MET A 255 1.82 -9.92 6.65
CA MET A 255 2.29 -9.89 5.28
C MET A 255 1.82 -8.60 4.60
N ILE A 256 2.71 -7.93 3.88
CA ILE A 256 2.48 -6.63 3.24
C ILE A 256 3.01 -6.62 1.81
N ASP A 257 2.56 -5.63 1.02
CA ASP A 257 3.09 -5.34 -0.32
C ASP A 257 3.07 -6.56 -1.28
N ASN A 258 1.99 -7.35 -1.21
CA ASN A 258 1.70 -8.44 -2.14
C ASN A 258 1.59 -7.89 -3.57
N ILE A 259 2.41 -8.43 -4.49
CA ILE A 259 2.50 -7.91 -5.86
C ILE A 259 1.29 -8.36 -6.65
N GLU A 260 1.10 -9.67 -6.66
CA GLU A 260 0.16 -10.36 -7.51
C GLU A 260 -0.41 -11.59 -6.78
N LEU A 261 -1.58 -12.05 -7.22
CA LEU A 261 -2.25 -13.24 -6.71
C LEU A 261 -2.47 -14.25 -7.82
N PHE A 262 -2.72 -15.50 -7.42
CA PHE A 262 -3.03 -16.62 -8.30
C PHE A 262 -1.89 -17.00 -9.26
N HIS A 263 -0.64 -16.74 -8.84
CA HIS A 263 0.59 -17.35 -9.35
C HIS A 263 0.64 -18.80 -8.90
N LEU A 264 -0.08 -19.63 -9.66
CA LEU A 264 -0.37 -21.02 -9.31
C LEU A 264 0.47 -22.02 -10.13
N GLU A 265 1.49 -21.56 -10.86
CA GLU A 265 2.42 -22.42 -11.58
C GLU A 265 3.61 -22.82 -10.69
N GLU A 266 4.19 -24.00 -10.93
CA GLU A 266 5.34 -24.52 -10.13
C GLU A 266 6.64 -23.77 -10.43
N THR A 267 6.70 -23.00 -11.53
CA THR A 267 7.87 -22.22 -11.94
C THR A 267 7.93 -20.82 -11.34
N ASP A 268 6.97 -20.47 -10.49
CA ASP A 268 6.92 -19.16 -9.86
C ASP A 268 8.11 -19.00 -8.89
N VAL A 269 9.05 -18.14 -9.30
CA VAL A 269 10.32 -17.93 -8.62
C VAL A 269 10.04 -17.23 -7.28
N ARG A 270 10.35 -17.88 -6.16
CA ARG A 270 10.55 -17.16 -4.89
C ARG A 270 11.79 -16.27 -5.05
N ILE A 271 11.57 -14.97 -5.30
CA ILE A 271 12.65 -14.00 -5.55
C ILE A 271 13.31 -13.56 -4.22
N PHE A 272 13.10 -14.28 -3.12
CA PHE A 272 13.60 -13.89 -1.81
C PHE A 272 14.08 -15.10 -1.01
N GLU A 273 15.03 -14.83 -0.11
CA GLU A 273 15.58 -15.80 0.82
C GLU A 273 14.56 -16.10 1.93
N PRO A 274 14.24 -17.38 2.21
CA PRO A 274 13.37 -17.76 3.31
C PRO A 274 13.84 -17.18 4.64
N ILE A 275 12.90 -16.79 5.51
CA ILE A 275 13.21 -16.12 6.78
C ILE A 275 14.14 -16.94 7.69
N HIS A 276 13.99 -18.27 7.68
CA HIS A 276 14.82 -19.20 8.46
C HIS A 276 16.26 -19.31 7.95
N GLU A 277 16.56 -18.84 6.73
CA GLU A 277 17.91 -18.73 6.17
C GLU A 277 18.47 -17.32 6.32
N PHE A 278 17.63 -16.31 6.13
CA PHE A 278 17.98 -14.90 6.22
C PHE A 278 18.42 -14.50 7.63
N LEU A 279 17.61 -14.80 8.65
CA LEU A 279 17.91 -14.37 10.02
C LEU A 279 19.22 -14.96 10.56
N PRO A 280 19.56 -16.25 10.36
CA PRO A 280 20.86 -16.78 10.78
C PRO A 280 22.05 -16.17 10.06
N LYS A 281 21.95 -15.91 8.75
CA LYS A 281 23.02 -15.24 7.99
C LYS A 281 23.27 -13.84 8.53
N ARG A 282 22.19 -13.13 8.89
CA ARG A 282 22.26 -11.80 9.49
C ARG A 282 22.81 -11.80 10.91
N ALA A 283 22.42 -12.77 11.74
CA ALA A 283 22.89 -12.88 13.13
C ALA A 283 24.35 -13.33 13.24
N TYR A 284 24.79 -14.22 12.36
CA TYR A 284 26.11 -14.85 12.37
C TYR A 284 26.73 -14.87 10.95
N PRO A 285 27.15 -13.72 10.40
CA PRO A 285 27.71 -13.66 9.04
C PRO A 285 29.00 -14.48 8.91
N ASP A 286 29.87 -14.44 9.93
CA ASP A 286 31.20 -15.04 9.91
C ASP A 286 31.33 -16.35 10.73
N ASP A 287 30.31 -16.73 11.51
CA ASP A 287 30.31 -17.93 12.36
C ASP A 287 29.41 -19.02 11.76
N GLY A 288 30.00 -19.86 10.90
CA GLY A 288 29.28 -20.92 10.19
C GLY A 288 28.60 -21.93 11.12
N THR A 289 29.24 -22.28 12.25
CA THR A 289 28.69 -23.25 13.19
C THR A 289 27.45 -22.70 13.90
N LYS A 290 27.51 -21.47 14.41
CA LYS A 290 26.34 -20.84 15.04
C LYS A 290 25.23 -20.56 14.04
N ARG A 291 25.57 -20.14 12.83
CA ARG A 291 24.62 -19.94 11.73
C ARG A 291 23.84 -21.21 11.42
N SER A 292 24.53 -22.34 11.19
CA SER A 292 23.88 -23.61 10.89
C SER A 292 23.03 -24.12 12.05
N ALA A 293 23.51 -23.96 13.30
CA ALA A 293 22.73 -24.35 14.48
C ALA A 293 21.43 -23.53 14.60
N LEU A 294 21.49 -22.21 14.37
CA LEU A 294 20.31 -21.35 14.42
C LEU A 294 19.35 -21.64 13.25
N GLN A 295 19.87 -21.80 12.02
CA GLN A 295 19.10 -22.17 10.85
C GLN A 295 18.34 -23.48 11.07
N ASN A 296 19.01 -24.55 11.52
CA ASN A 296 18.36 -25.85 11.75
C ASN A 296 17.27 -25.80 12.83
N ARG A 297 17.39 -24.88 13.80
CA ARG A 297 16.33 -24.66 14.80
C ARG A 297 15.15 -23.90 14.20
N MET A 298 15.42 -22.81 13.48
CA MET A 298 14.40 -21.99 12.83
C MET A 298 13.67 -22.75 11.73
N GLN A 299 14.36 -23.56 10.94
CA GLN A 299 13.76 -24.43 9.92
C GLN A 299 12.69 -25.35 10.55
N ARG A 300 13.02 -26.04 11.63
CA ARG A 300 12.06 -26.92 12.32
C ARG A 300 10.84 -26.18 12.84
N LEU A 301 11.01 -24.96 13.33
CA LEU A 301 9.89 -24.13 13.78
C LEU A 301 9.03 -23.66 12.60
N TYR A 302 9.68 -23.30 11.50
CA TYR A 302 9.01 -22.91 10.26
C TYR A 302 8.17 -24.06 9.72
N ASP A 303 8.79 -25.24 9.51
CA ASP A 303 8.13 -26.41 8.91
C ASP A 303 6.91 -26.82 9.72
N GLN A 304 7.05 -26.92 11.05
CA GLN A 304 5.93 -27.25 11.94
C GLN A 304 4.79 -26.22 11.83
N ALA A 305 5.12 -24.92 11.91
CA ALA A 305 4.11 -23.87 11.86
C ALA A 305 3.43 -23.77 10.48
N TYR A 306 4.17 -24.06 9.41
CA TYR A 306 3.67 -24.13 8.05
C TYR A 306 2.68 -25.30 7.90
N GLU A 307 3.06 -26.50 8.31
CA GLU A 307 2.20 -27.70 8.29
C GLU A 307 0.93 -27.51 9.14
N ASP A 308 1.07 -26.99 10.37
CA ASP A 308 -0.06 -26.70 11.24
C ASP A 308 -1.05 -25.73 10.56
N GLN A 309 -0.52 -24.71 9.87
CA GLN A 309 -1.34 -23.72 9.18
C GLN A 309 -2.01 -24.31 7.93
N LEU A 310 -1.37 -25.23 7.20
CA LEU A 310 -2.03 -25.99 6.11
C LEU A 310 -3.23 -26.80 6.62
N GLY A 311 -3.10 -27.40 7.81
CA GLY A 311 -4.21 -28.07 8.48
C GLY A 311 -5.39 -27.13 8.74
N ILE A 312 -5.12 -25.92 9.23
CA ILE A 312 -6.14 -24.87 9.43
C ILE A 312 -6.76 -24.44 8.09
N LEU A 313 -5.94 -24.19 7.06
CA LEU A 313 -6.40 -23.77 5.73
C LEU A 313 -7.37 -24.77 5.12
N ALA A 314 -7.08 -26.07 5.25
CA ALA A 314 -7.96 -27.12 4.77
C ALA A 314 -9.25 -27.24 5.59
N ALA A 315 -9.17 -27.10 6.92
CA ALA A 315 -10.34 -27.11 7.80
C ALA A 315 -11.29 -25.93 7.50
N GLU A 316 -10.73 -24.75 7.24
CA GLU A 316 -11.47 -23.51 6.96
C GLU A 316 -11.75 -23.30 5.46
N TRP A 317 -11.47 -24.29 4.60
CA TRP A 317 -11.64 -24.17 3.15
C TRP A 317 -13.05 -23.71 2.75
N GLY A 318 -14.08 -24.16 3.45
CA GLY A 318 -15.47 -23.76 3.16
C GLY A 318 -15.72 -22.25 3.30
N GLU A 319 -15.07 -21.59 4.27
CA GLU A 319 -15.18 -20.14 4.46
C GLU A 319 -14.31 -19.39 3.44
N ILE A 320 -13.11 -19.89 3.14
CA ILE A 320 -12.24 -19.36 2.08
C ILE A 320 -12.95 -19.40 0.72
N GLU A 321 -13.54 -20.54 0.37
CA GLU A 321 -14.27 -20.74 -0.88
C GLU A 321 -15.47 -19.79 -0.96
N ARG A 322 -16.25 -19.64 0.12
CA ARG A 322 -17.38 -18.70 0.17
C ARG A 322 -16.91 -17.26 -0.06
N TYR A 323 -15.84 -16.84 0.61
CA TYR A 323 -15.26 -15.52 0.43
C TYR A 323 -14.79 -15.27 -1.01
N LEU A 324 -14.08 -16.23 -1.62
CA LEU A 324 -13.63 -16.10 -3.01
C LEU A 324 -14.80 -16.05 -4.00
N ILE A 325 -15.89 -16.78 -3.73
CA ILE A 325 -17.13 -16.72 -4.52
C ILE A 325 -17.78 -15.33 -4.43
N GLU A 326 -17.83 -14.72 -3.25
CA GLU A 326 -18.30 -13.34 -3.08
C GLU A 326 -17.42 -12.36 -3.87
N MET A 327 -16.12 -12.62 -3.93
CA MET A 327 -15.15 -11.86 -4.71
C MET A 327 -15.09 -12.22 -6.20
N ARG A 328 -15.95 -13.12 -6.71
CA ARG A 328 -15.87 -13.67 -8.08
C ARG A 328 -15.70 -12.61 -9.17
N ARG A 329 -16.42 -11.49 -9.07
CA ARG A 329 -16.32 -10.40 -10.05
C ARG A 329 -14.94 -9.75 -10.01
N HIS A 330 -14.43 -9.47 -8.83
CA HIS A 330 -13.09 -8.90 -8.63
C HIS A 330 -12.00 -9.85 -9.10
N VAL A 331 -12.10 -11.14 -8.76
CA VAL A 331 -11.15 -12.16 -9.23
C VAL A 331 -11.13 -12.22 -10.76
N ARG A 332 -12.29 -12.26 -11.41
CA ARG A 332 -12.37 -12.27 -12.88
C ARG A 332 -11.79 -11.00 -13.51
N THR A 333 -12.06 -9.83 -12.93
CA THR A 333 -11.48 -8.56 -13.40
C THR A 333 -9.96 -8.56 -13.22
N TYR A 334 -9.47 -9.11 -12.13
CA TYR A 334 -8.06 -9.15 -11.78
C TYR A 334 -7.27 -10.12 -12.65
N THR A 335 -7.72 -11.37 -12.80
CA THR A 335 -6.98 -12.41 -13.55
C THR A 335 -7.29 -12.42 -15.03
N GLY A 336 -8.47 -11.95 -15.44
CA GLY A 336 -9.01 -12.19 -16.78
C GLY A 336 -9.43 -13.66 -17.04
N GLU A 337 -9.23 -14.56 -16.08
CA GLU A 337 -9.55 -15.98 -16.18
C GLU A 337 -10.99 -16.30 -15.75
N VAL A 338 -11.46 -17.48 -16.12
CA VAL A 338 -12.71 -18.05 -15.60
C VAL A 338 -12.52 -18.38 -14.12
N PHE A 339 -13.35 -17.80 -13.26
CA PHE A 339 -13.26 -17.93 -11.80
C PHE A 339 -13.18 -19.38 -11.33
N GLU A 340 -14.00 -20.26 -11.91
CA GLU A 340 -14.05 -21.68 -11.57
C GLU A 340 -12.70 -22.38 -11.80
N THR A 341 -11.95 -21.97 -12.83
CA THR A 341 -10.59 -22.49 -13.10
C THR A 341 -9.61 -22.05 -12.02
N VAL A 342 -9.64 -20.77 -11.64
CA VAL A 342 -8.78 -20.21 -10.59
C VAL A 342 -9.08 -20.90 -9.26
N LEU A 343 -10.34 -21.00 -8.88
CA LEU A 343 -10.77 -21.64 -7.64
C LEU A 343 -10.36 -23.12 -7.59
N ALA A 344 -10.50 -23.85 -8.69
CA ALA A 344 -10.09 -25.25 -8.77
C ALA A 344 -8.57 -25.42 -8.58
N LYS A 345 -7.75 -24.52 -9.15
CA LYS A 345 -6.28 -24.53 -8.96
C LYS A 345 -5.90 -24.28 -7.49
N ILE A 346 -6.53 -23.29 -6.84
CA ILE A 346 -6.31 -22.99 -5.41
C ILE A 346 -6.68 -24.21 -4.57
N LYS A 347 -7.88 -24.78 -4.81
CA LYS A 347 -8.36 -25.96 -4.10
C LYS A 347 -7.40 -27.14 -4.24
N ALA A 348 -6.90 -27.37 -5.46
CA ALA A 348 -5.92 -28.41 -5.70
C ALA A 348 -4.67 -28.22 -4.85
N ARG A 349 -4.14 -27.00 -4.70
CA ARG A 349 -2.98 -26.73 -3.82
C ARG A 349 -3.27 -26.98 -2.35
N VAL A 350 -4.42 -26.50 -1.84
CA VAL A 350 -4.80 -26.68 -0.43
C VAL A 350 -4.84 -28.16 -0.03
N PHE A 351 -5.31 -29.04 -0.93
CA PHE A 351 -5.45 -30.48 -0.65
C PHE A 351 -4.32 -31.34 -1.21
N ALA A 352 -3.45 -30.84 -2.09
CA ALA A 352 -2.27 -31.57 -2.58
C ALA A 352 -1.09 -31.51 -1.61
N GLN A 353 -1.12 -30.57 -0.65
CA GLN A 353 -0.10 -30.41 0.40
C GLN A 353 -0.45 -31.17 1.70
N GLN A 354 -1.46 -32.06 1.65
CA GLN A 354 -1.79 -33.03 2.70
C GLN A 354 -1.26 -34.41 2.33
#